data_AF-Q0AY98-F1
#
_entry.id   AF-Q0AY98-F1
#
_cell.length_a   1.000
_cell.length_b   1.000
_cell.length_c   1.000
_cell.angle_alpha   90.00
_cell.angle_beta   90.00
_cell.angle_gamma   90.00
#
_symmetry.space_group_name_H-M   'P 1'
#
loop_
_entity.id
_entity.type
_entity.pdbx_description
1 polymer ?
#
loop_
_entity_poly.entity_id
_entity_poly.type
_entity_poly.pdbx_seq_one_letter_code
_entity_poly.pdbx_strand_id
1 'polypeptide(L)'
;MINWQPINESVDGEYLDNNLGIIPRHNYITGLKNYVLATLEQLIGYLSRSNINDDMIKFLCSSLYSVAQRRNERYFEVIREVHKITDIEESVETIITKIKDAYQDNTLTDPEAIVLSEIASMNYNEYLLKSDYQRCDYSAMLTLSRLAYQIILQGLDRYINQIEMFVDTDGLLLSWQFDYADTKNDHVWIEWTPIDKVDFYYSIYHANCAGLSDNSMWDLASADSVDEQFKKDDGRKTVSYNMPYKQYCGVIEQEINEIIQLSDIKNKPTKHLMWYDMKEFVKENKIQFVEGTFSFNKMLQDLYWPRNLSSHGEKITKKQYEKLASYRDQQLFEIISWTKLQLLGKKFEPILPDNA
;
A
#
# COMPACT_ATOMS: atom_id res chain seq x y z
N MET A 1 -13.98 -21.57 -26.27
CA MET A 1 -13.62 -20.47 -27.20
C MET A 1 -13.72 -19.17 -26.41
N ILE A 2 -12.59 -18.61 -25.94
CA ILE A 2 -12.61 -17.30 -25.28
C ILE A 2 -12.69 -16.27 -26.40
N ASN A 3 -13.86 -15.64 -26.54
CA ASN A 3 -14.10 -14.63 -27.56
C ASN A 3 -13.43 -13.33 -27.08
N TRP A 4 -12.20 -13.05 -27.52
CA TRP A 4 -11.45 -11.81 -27.23
C TRP A 4 -12.03 -10.62 -28.02
N GLN A 5 -13.35 -10.42 -27.93
CA GLN A 5 -14.00 -9.24 -28.48
C GLN A 5 -13.77 -8.10 -27.48
N PRO A 6 -13.28 -6.93 -27.92
CA PRO A 6 -13.31 -5.73 -27.08
C PRO A 6 -14.75 -5.45 -26.66
N ILE A 7 -14.93 -4.71 -25.57
CA ILE A 7 -16.26 -4.31 -25.14
C ILE A 7 -16.80 -3.31 -26.18
N ASN A 8 -17.62 -3.81 -27.10
CA ASN A 8 -18.46 -2.96 -27.95
C ASN A 8 -19.65 -2.52 -27.09
N GLU A 9 -19.69 -1.22 -26.77
CA GLU A 9 -20.74 -0.45 -26.07
C GLU A 9 -20.47 -0.06 -24.60
N SER A 10 -20.59 1.26 -24.36
CA SER A 10 -20.71 2.02 -23.10
C SER A 10 -20.38 1.28 -21.78
N VAL A 11 -19.10 1.14 -21.48
CA VAL A 11 -18.66 0.91 -20.10
C VAL A 11 -18.30 2.26 -19.50
N ASP A 12 -19.04 2.70 -18.49
CA ASP A 12 -18.60 3.76 -17.59
C ASP A 12 -17.47 3.19 -16.70
N GLY A 13 -16.23 3.20 -17.20
CA GLY A 13 -15.06 2.72 -16.45
C GLY A 13 -13.92 2.15 -17.29
N GLU A 14 -12.89 1.63 -16.62
CA GLU A 14 -11.71 1.03 -17.27
C GLU A 14 -11.93 -0.42 -17.74
N TYR A 15 -12.88 -1.16 -17.14
CA TYR A 15 -13.12 -2.59 -17.39
C TYR A 15 -14.58 -3.00 -17.12
N LEU A 16 -14.97 -4.21 -17.54
CA LEU A 16 -16.21 -4.86 -17.12
C LEU A 16 -15.92 -6.05 -16.19
N ASP A 17 -16.52 -6.04 -15.01
CA ASP A 17 -16.50 -7.19 -14.08
C ASP A 17 -17.79 -8.01 -14.23
N ASN A 18 -17.66 -9.28 -14.61
CA ASN A 18 -18.79 -10.20 -14.74
C ASN A 18 -18.83 -11.27 -13.61
N ASN A 19 -18.14 -11.03 -12.49
CA ASN A 19 -17.88 -11.94 -11.38
C ASN A 19 -17.00 -13.16 -11.71
N LEU A 20 -16.98 -13.63 -12.95
CA LEU A 20 -16.12 -14.75 -13.39
C LEU A 20 -14.71 -14.27 -13.76
N GLY A 21 -14.57 -13.03 -14.22
CA GLY A 21 -13.30 -12.45 -14.63
C GLY A 21 -13.45 -10.96 -14.93
N ILE A 22 -12.30 -10.32 -15.14
CA ILE A 22 -12.22 -8.93 -15.56
C ILE A 22 -12.02 -8.90 -17.08
N ILE A 23 -12.97 -8.30 -17.79
CA ILE A 23 -12.89 -8.10 -19.23
C ILE A 23 -12.34 -6.68 -19.46
N PRO A 24 -11.15 -6.55 -20.08
CA PRO A 24 -10.59 -5.26 -20.38
C PRO A 24 -11.34 -4.58 -21.52
N ARG A 25 -11.29 -3.25 -21.54
CA ARG A 25 -11.81 -2.42 -22.63
C ARG A 25 -10.88 -2.47 -23.84
N HIS A 26 -9.57 -2.42 -23.63
CA HIS A 26 -8.59 -2.49 -24.71
C HIS A 26 -8.35 -3.93 -25.19
N ASN A 27 -7.97 -4.08 -26.46
CA ASN A 27 -7.76 -5.39 -27.06
C ASN A 27 -6.26 -5.78 -27.09
N TYR A 28 -5.95 -6.91 -26.47
CA TYR A 28 -4.60 -7.48 -26.40
C TYR A 28 -3.90 -7.69 -27.74
N ILE A 29 -4.65 -7.90 -28.84
CA ILE A 29 -4.07 -8.17 -30.17
C ILE A 29 -4.04 -6.94 -31.09
N THR A 30 -4.12 -5.73 -30.52
CA THR A 30 -4.12 -4.46 -31.30
C THR A 30 -2.87 -3.61 -31.06
N GLY A 31 -1.75 -4.27 -30.76
CA GLY A 31 -0.46 -3.63 -30.49
C GLY A 31 -0.05 -3.68 -29.02
N LEU A 32 1.21 -3.37 -28.77
CA LEU A 32 1.84 -3.45 -27.45
C LEU A 32 1.19 -2.48 -26.45
N LYS A 33 0.91 -1.25 -26.88
CA LYS A 33 0.33 -0.24 -25.97
C LYS A 33 -1.08 -0.63 -25.52
N ASN A 34 -1.90 -1.16 -26.44
CA ASN A 34 -3.23 -1.68 -26.09
C ASN A 34 -3.17 -2.95 -25.26
N TYR A 35 -2.16 -3.81 -25.45
CA TYR A 35 -1.90 -4.94 -24.55
C TYR A 35 -1.64 -4.46 -23.11
N VAL A 36 -0.77 -3.45 -22.94
CA VAL A 36 -0.45 -2.88 -21.62
C VAL A 36 -1.69 -2.27 -20.96
N LEU A 37 -2.47 -1.49 -21.71
CA LEU A 37 -3.72 -0.92 -21.20
C LEU A 37 -4.70 -2.01 -20.77
N ALA A 38 -4.88 -3.06 -21.58
CA ALA A 38 -5.75 -4.18 -21.23
C ALA A 38 -5.27 -4.94 -19.98
N THR A 39 -3.96 -5.12 -19.80
CA THR A 39 -3.40 -5.74 -18.59
C THR A 39 -3.59 -4.85 -17.36
N LEU A 40 -3.41 -3.53 -17.49
CA LEU A 40 -3.68 -2.57 -16.41
C LEU A 40 -5.16 -2.56 -16.03
N GLU A 41 -6.08 -2.61 -16.99
CA GLU A 41 -7.51 -2.68 -16.76
C GLU A 41 -7.90 -3.94 -15.96
N GLN A 42 -7.30 -5.09 -16.30
CA GLN A 42 -7.48 -6.30 -15.49
C GLN A 42 -6.95 -6.13 -14.08
N LEU A 43 -5.74 -5.57 -13.93
CA LEU A 43 -5.12 -5.34 -12.62
C LEU A 43 -5.99 -4.43 -11.74
N ILE A 44 -6.45 -3.30 -12.29
CA ILE A 44 -7.37 -2.37 -11.63
C ILE A 44 -8.65 -3.10 -11.21
N GLY A 45 -9.22 -3.93 -12.10
CA GLY A 45 -10.43 -4.67 -11.78
C GLY A 45 -10.26 -5.71 -10.67
N TYR A 46 -9.16 -6.46 -10.68
CA TYR A 46 -8.87 -7.42 -9.61
C TYR A 46 -8.59 -6.75 -8.26
N LEU A 47 -7.88 -5.61 -8.27
CA LEU A 47 -7.63 -4.81 -7.07
C LEU A 47 -8.90 -4.15 -6.51
N SER A 48 -9.91 -3.92 -7.35
CA SER A 48 -11.17 -3.30 -6.93
C SER A 48 -12.18 -4.30 -6.33
N ARG A 49 -11.89 -5.60 -6.32
CA ARG A 49 -12.79 -6.62 -5.74
C ARG A 49 -12.64 -6.70 -4.23
N SER A 50 -13.73 -7.03 -3.54
CA SER A 50 -13.70 -7.31 -2.09
C SER A 50 -12.95 -8.62 -1.75
N ASN A 51 -12.96 -9.60 -2.65
CA ASN A 51 -12.17 -10.81 -2.56
C ASN A 51 -10.98 -10.73 -3.51
N ILE A 52 -9.84 -10.30 -2.98
CA ILE A 52 -8.62 -10.06 -3.73
C ILE A 52 -8.00 -11.39 -4.19
N ASN A 53 -7.60 -11.45 -5.46
CA ASN A 53 -6.88 -12.59 -6.03
C ASN A 53 -5.39 -12.24 -6.19
N ASP A 54 -4.61 -12.51 -5.16
CA ASP A 54 -3.19 -12.12 -5.10
C ASP A 54 -2.36 -12.78 -6.20
N ASP A 55 -2.60 -14.04 -6.52
CA ASP A 55 -1.83 -14.74 -7.55
C ASP A 55 -2.03 -14.11 -8.93
N MET A 56 -3.26 -13.68 -9.23
CA MET A 56 -3.55 -12.96 -10.46
C MET A 56 -2.89 -11.57 -10.46
N ILE A 57 -2.96 -10.83 -9.35
CA ILE A 57 -2.32 -9.51 -9.24
C ILE A 57 -0.80 -9.63 -9.44
N LYS A 58 -0.15 -10.58 -8.76
CA LYS A 58 1.28 -10.88 -8.91
C LYS A 58 1.64 -11.19 -10.36
N PHE A 59 0.84 -12.04 -11.02
CA PHE A 59 1.04 -12.39 -12.43
C PHE A 59 0.92 -11.16 -13.35
N LEU A 60 -0.09 -10.32 -13.14
CA LEU A 60 -0.30 -9.11 -13.94
C LEU A 60 0.82 -8.09 -13.73
N CYS A 61 1.24 -7.82 -12.49
CA CYS A 61 2.37 -6.94 -12.19
C CYS A 61 3.68 -7.44 -12.84
N SER A 62 3.98 -8.74 -12.72
CA SER A 62 5.15 -9.35 -13.35
C SER A 62 5.10 -9.25 -14.89
N SER A 63 3.92 -9.45 -15.48
CA SER A 63 3.70 -9.32 -16.92
C SER A 63 3.92 -7.89 -17.41
N LEU A 64 3.38 -6.89 -16.70
CA LEU A 64 3.58 -5.47 -16.99
C LEU A 64 5.06 -5.09 -16.89
N TYR A 65 5.74 -5.53 -15.83
CA TYR A 65 7.18 -5.28 -15.64
C TYR A 65 8.01 -5.90 -16.77
N SER A 66 7.76 -7.17 -17.11
CA SER A 66 8.49 -7.87 -18.18
C SER A 66 8.31 -7.19 -19.55
N VAL A 67 7.09 -6.74 -19.85
CA VAL A 67 6.78 -6.04 -21.10
C VAL A 67 7.34 -4.62 -21.11
N ALA A 68 7.40 -3.93 -19.99
CA ALA A 68 8.08 -2.64 -19.89
C ALA A 68 9.57 -2.75 -20.26
N GLN A 69 10.23 -3.83 -19.82
CA GLN A 69 11.66 -4.06 -20.04
C GLN A 69 11.98 -4.53 -21.47
N ARG A 70 11.19 -5.47 -22.01
CA ARG A 70 11.49 -6.17 -23.29
C ARG A 70 10.58 -5.75 -24.45
N ARG A 71 9.55 -4.95 -24.19
CA ARG A 71 8.62 -4.35 -25.16
C ARG A 71 8.04 -5.37 -26.14
N ASN A 72 8.14 -5.06 -27.45
CA ASN A 72 7.60 -5.86 -28.54
C ASN A 72 8.11 -7.31 -28.51
N GLU A 73 9.35 -7.55 -28.03
CA GLU A 73 9.88 -8.90 -27.90
C GLU A 73 9.00 -9.74 -26.97
N ARG A 74 8.78 -9.27 -25.73
CA ARG A 74 7.93 -9.97 -24.76
C ARG A 74 6.47 -10.01 -25.18
N TYR A 75 5.95 -8.93 -25.76
CA TYR A 75 4.57 -8.90 -26.26
C TYR A 75 4.29 -10.03 -27.28
N PHE A 76 5.17 -10.21 -28.27
CA PHE A 76 5.00 -11.27 -29.25
C PHE A 76 5.32 -12.67 -28.69
N GLU A 77 6.14 -12.80 -27.64
CA GLU A 77 6.26 -14.06 -26.90
C GLU A 77 4.94 -14.43 -26.22
N VAL A 78 4.29 -13.49 -25.54
CA VAL A 78 3.01 -13.72 -24.87
C VAL A 78 1.93 -14.14 -25.88
N ILE A 79 1.87 -13.49 -27.05
CA ILE A 79 0.94 -13.92 -28.13
C ILE A 79 1.20 -15.38 -28.52
N ARG A 80 2.46 -15.81 -28.64
CA ARG A 80 2.80 -17.21 -28.94
C ARG A 80 2.46 -18.16 -27.80
N GLU A 81 2.67 -17.76 -26.56
CA GLU A 81 2.30 -18.54 -25.37
C GLU A 81 0.79 -18.77 -25.31
N VAL A 82 -0.01 -17.71 -25.48
CA VAL A 82 -1.48 -17.79 -25.50
C VAL A 82 -1.96 -18.62 -26.69
N HIS A 83 -1.37 -18.45 -27.88
CA HIS A 83 -1.72 -19.25 -29.06
C HIS A 83 -1.48 -20.75 -28.83
N LYS A 84 -0.37 -21.15 -28.20
CA LYS A 84 -0.11 -22.58 -27.88
C LYS A 84 -1.14 -23.21 -26.95
N ILE A 85 -1.75 -22.41 -26.08
CA ILE A 85 -2.72 -22.88 -25.07
C ILE A 85 -4.15 -22.83 -25.63
N THR A 86 -4.37 -22.06 -26.69
CA THR A 86 -5.68 -21.85 -27.30
C THR A 86 -5.79 -22.64 -28.61
N ASP A 87 -6.94 -23.26 -28.86
CA ASP A 87 -7.17 -24.05 -30.07
C ASP A 87 -7.54 -23.13 -31.25
N ILE A 88 -6.63 -22.21 -31.60
CA ILE A 88 -6.82 -21.25 -32.70
C ILE A 88 -6.26 -21.85 -33.99
N GLU A 89 -7.12 -22.04 -34.99
CA GLU A 89 -6.75 -22.60 -36.31
C GLU A 89 -5.77 -21.71 -37.09
N GLU A 90 -5.87 -20.39 -36.95
CA GLU A 90 -4.98 -19.46 -37.64
C GLU A 90 -3.54 -19.56 -37.11
N SER A 91 -2.56 -19.65 -38.01
CA SER A 91 -1.13 -19.64 -37.68
C SER A 91 -0.75 -18.40 -36.87
N VAL A 92 -0.01 -18.61 -35.77
CA VAL A 92 0.48 -17.51 -34.92
C VAL A 92 1.32 -16.49 -35.66
N GLU A 93 2.12 -16.91 -36.64
CA GLU A 93 2.96 -15.98 -37.41
C GLU A 93 2.11 -15.13 -38.37
N THR A 94 0.97 -15.65 -38.85
CA THR A 94 0.01 -14.85 -39.63
C THR A 94 -0.64 -13.78 -38.75
N ILE A 95 -1.03 -14.14 -37.52
CA ILE A 95 -1.57 -13.20 -36.53
C ILE A 95 -0.54 -12.10 -36.22
N ILE A 96 0.70 -12.49 -35.89
CA ILE A 96 1.77 -11.53 -35.58
C ILE A 96 2.05 -10.60 -36.76
N THR A 97 2.04 -11.12 -37.99
CA THR A 97 2.23 -10.28 -39.20
C THR A 97 1.11 -9.26 -39.33
N LYS A 98 -0.15 -9.68 -39.20
CA LYS A 98 -1.31 -8.76 -39.21
C LYS A 98 -1.19 -7.68 -38.14
N ILE A 99 -0.74 -8.04 -36.93
CA ILE A 99 -0.57 -7.08 -35.84
C ILE A 99 0.52 -6.06 -36.18
N LYS A 100 1.68 -6.52 -36.66
CA LYS A 100 2.78 -5.63 -37.07
C LYS A 100 2.37 -4.69 -38.18
N ASP A 101 1.64 -5.17 -39.18
CA ASP A 101 1.22 -4.36 -40.32
C ASP A 101 0.15 -3.33 -39.94
N ALA A 102 -0.82 -3.72 -39.10
CA ALA A 102 -1.95 -2.87 -38.75
C ALA A 102 -1.68 -1.92 -37.56
N TYR A 103 -0.75 -2.28 -36.66
CA TYR A 103 -0.55 -1.60 -35.37
C TYR A 103 0.93 -1.31 -35.06
N GLN A 104 1.77 -1.10 -36.07
CA GLN A 104 3.20 -0.78 -35.90
C GLN A 104 3.46 0.40 -34.94
N ASP A 105 2.58 1.41 -34.95
CA ASP A 105 2.73 2.63 -34.15
C ASP A 105 2.09 2.49 -32.74
N ASN A 106 1.37 1.40 -32.47
CA ASN A 106 0.78 1.11 -31.16
C ASN A 106 1.83 0.43 -30.27
N THR A 107 2.87 1.19 -29.93
CA THR A 107 3.99 0.75 -29.08
C THR A 107 4.16 1.69 -27.89
N LEU A 108 4.96 1.27 -26.90
CA LEU A 108 5.33 2.13 -25.79
C LEU A 108 6.50 3.04 -26.18
N THR A 109 6.41 4.31 -25.82
CA THR A 109 7.58 5.20 -25.83
C THR A 109 8.57 4.83 -24.72
N ASP A 110 9.79 5.36 -24.79
CA ASP A 110 10.79 5.16 -23.74
C ASP A 110 10.35 5.67 -22.36
N PRO A 111 9.83 6.91 -22.23
CA PRO A 111 9.29 7.38 -20.96
C PRO A 111 8.13 6.54 -20.41
N GLU A 112 7.19 6.12 -21.28
CA GLU A 112 6.06 5.27 -20.88
C GLU A 112 6.52 3.94 -20.28
N ALA A 113 7.51 3.30 -20.91
CA ALA A 113 8.06 2.04 -20.43
C ALA A 113 8.74 2.18 -19.06
N ILE A 114 9.43 3.30 -18.80
CA ILE A 114 10.06 3.56 -17.49
C ILE A 114 9.01 3.70 -16.40
N VAL A 115 7.98 4.52 -16.63
CA VAL A 115 6.87 4.70 -15.68
C VAL A 115 6.15 3.39 -15.39
N LEU A 116 5.84 2.62 -16.44
CA LEU A 116 5.20 1.32 -16.30
C LEU A 116 6.05 0.35 -15.48
N SER A 117 7.36 0.32 -15.73
CA SER A 117 8.29 -0.54 -15.01
C SER A 117 8.33 -0.19 -13.52
N GLU A 118 8.46 1.10 -13.19
CA GLU A 118 8.53 1.57 -11.81
C GLU A 118 7.25 1.18 -11.05
N ILE A 119 6.08 1.55 -11.57
CA ILE A 119 4.79 1.25 -10.92
C ILE A 119 4.53 -0.26 -10.80
N ALA A 120 4.79 -1.04 -11.85
CA ALA A 120 4.61 -2.49 -11.81
C ALA A 120 5.54 -3.13 -10.76
N SER A 121 6.78 -2.64 -10.64
CA SER A 121 7.73 -3.11 -9.64
C SER A 121 7.31 -2.73 -8.21
N MET A 122 6.82 -1.51 -7.99
CA MET A 122 6.31 -1.08 -6.68
C MET A 122 5.16 -1.96 -6.21
N ASN A 123 4.17 -2.20 -7.09
CA ASN A 123 3.04 -3.08 -6.77
C ASN A 123 3.47 -4.53 -6.52
N TYR A 124 4.45 -5.05 -7.28
CA TYR A 124 4.97 -6.40 -7.05
C TYR A 124 5.75 -6.51 -5.75
N ASN A 125 6.55 -5.49 -5.41
CA ASN A 125 7.37 -5.44 -4.21
C ASN A 125 6.54 -5.40 -2.92
N GLU A 126 5.29 -4.95 -2.98
CA GLU A 126 4.37 -5.02 -1.83
C GLU A 126 4.19 -6.46 -1.32
N TYR A 127 4.21 -7.46 -2.21
CA TYR A 127 4.18 -8.87 -1.81
C TYR A 127 5.54 -9.39 -1.33
N LEU A 128 6.64 -8.84 -1.85
CA LEU A 128 7.99 -9.33 -1.53
C LEU A 128 8.53 -8.81 -0.20
N LEU A 129 8.15 -7.58 0.17
CA LEU A 129 8.79 -6.85 1.27
C LEU A 129 8.00 -6.90 2.59
N LYS A 130 6.72 -7.29 2.54
CA LYS A 130 5.88 -7.35 3.74
C LYS A 130 6.14 -8.62 4.55
N SER A 131 6.09 -8.50 5.87
CA SER A 131 6.18 -9.65 6.79
C SER A 131 4.84 -10.38 6.94
N ASP A 132 4.85 -11.56 7.56
CA ASP A 132 3.67 -12.35 7.94
C ASP A 132 2.60 -11.58 8.75
N TYR A 133 2.95 -10.42 9.32
CA TYR A 133 2.08 -9.62 10.19
C TYR A 133 1.61 -8.30 9.56
N GLN A 134 1.91 -8.09 8.29
CA GLN A 134 1.47 -6.92 7.53
C GLN A 134 0.57 -7.34 6.38
N ARG A 135 -0.33 -6.45 5.98
CA ARG A 135 -1.16 -6.60 4.79
C ARG A 135 -0.53 -5.82 3.64
N CYS A 136 -0.80 -6.27 2.41
CA CYS A 136 -0.58 -5.44 1.25
C CYS A 136 -1.53 -4.24 1.27
N ASP A 137 -1.04 -3.06 0.89
CA ASP A 137 -1.84 -1.86 0.67
C ASP A 137 -2.50 -1.90 -0.72
N TYR A 138 -3.59 -2.67 -0.82
CA TYR A 138 -4.33 -2.80 -2.08
C TYR A 138 -4.89 -1.47 -2.59
N SER A 139 -5.17 -0.52 -1.69
CA SER A 139 -5.63 0.82 -2.08
C SER A 139 -4.51 1.55 -2.82
N ALA A 140 -3.31 1.61 -2.25
CA ALA A 140 -2.15 2.21 -2.91
C ALA A 140 -1.83 1.53 -4.25
N MET A 141 -1.88 0.19 -4.30
CA MET A 141 -1.65 -0.55 -5.53
C MET A 141 -2.68 -0.22 -6.62
N LEU A 142 -3.94 -0.06 -6.25
CA LEU A 142 -5.02 0.35 -7.15
C LEU A 142 -4.80 1.76 -7.68
N THR A 143 -4.48 2.71 -6.80
CA THR A 143 -4.21 4.11 -7.17
C THR A 143 -3.02 4.21 -8.12
N LEU A 144 -1.92 3.49 -7.84
CA LEU A 144 -0.74 3.45 -8.70
C LEU A 144 -1.06 2.80 -10.06
N SER A 145 -1.86 1.73 -10.08
CA SER A 145 -2.28 1.09 -11.33
C SER A 145 -3.14 2.03 -12.19
N ARG A 146 -4.03 2.80 -11.57
CA ARG A 146 -4.82 3.85 -12.25
C ARG A 146 -3.96 4.98 -12.77
N LEU A 147 -2.94 5.40 -12.01
CA LEU A 147 -1.96 6.39 -12.44
C LEU A 147 -1.25 5.91 -13.72
N ALA A 148 -0.70 4.68 -13.70
CA ALA A 148 -0.08 4.09 -14.88
C ALA A 148 -1.04 4.06 -16.07
N TYR A 149 -2.28 3.59 -15.87
CA TYR A 149 -3.29 3.53 -16.92
C TYR A 149 -3.56 4.91 -17.54
N GLN A 150 -3.76 5.94 -16.73
CA GLN A 150 -4.01 7.30 -17.22
C GLN A 150 -2.82 7.88 -18.00
N ILE A 151 -1.60 7.67 -17.52
CA ILE A 151 -0.37 8.13 -18.18
C ILE A 151 -0.19 7.43 -19.53
N ILE A 152 -0.31 6.11 -19.58
CA ILE A 152 -0.17 5.35 -20.83
C ILE A 152 -1.28 5.75 -21.80
N LEU A 153 -2.52 5.90 -21.33
CA LEU A 153 -3.65 6.28 -22.19
C LEU A 153 -3.44 7.68 -22.81
N GLN A 154 -2.99 8.66 -22.02
CA GLN A 154 -2.69 10.01 -22.50
C GLN A 154 -1.48 10.05 -23.44
N GLY A 155 -0.50 9.21 -23.17
CA GLY A 155 0.77 9.17 -23.87
C GLY A 155 1.82 10.10 -23.26
N LEU A 156 3.08 9.66 -23.31
CA LEU A 156 4.21 10.42 -22.76
C LEU A 156 5.40 10.38 -23.73
N ASP A 157 5.88 11.53 -24.18
CA ASP A 157 6.96 11.67 -25.16
C ASP A 157 8.25 12.27 -24.59
N ARG A 158 8.24 12.63 -23.30
CA ARG A 158 9.37 13.25 -22.59
C ARG A 158 9.69 12.50 -21.31
N TYR A 159 10.97 12.45 -20.96
CA TYR A 159 11.42 11.88 -19.70
C TYR A 159 10.94 12.71 -18.51
N ILE A 160 10.73 12.04 -17.38
CA ILE A 160 10.27 12.64 -16.13
C ILE A 160 11.19 12.22 -14.99
N ASN A 161 11.37 13.12 -14.02
CA ASN A 161 12.07 12.80 -12.77
C ASN A 161 11.09 12.40 -11.67
N GLN A 162 9.92 13.05 -11.65
CA GLN A 162 8.95 12.90 -10.59
C GLN A 162 7.53 12.96 -11.13
N ILE A 163 6.66 12.15 -10.54
CA ILE A 163 5.21 12.26 -10.64
C ILE A 163 4.71 12.71 -9.28
N GLU A 164 4.00 13.83 -9.21
CA GLU A 164 3.24 14.20 -8.02
C GLU A 164 1.78 13.81 -8.25
N MET A 165 1.22 13.03 -7.33
CA MET A 165 -0.17 12.57 -7.38
C MET A 165 -0.96 13.12 -6.19
N PHE A 166 -2.17 13.61 -6.46
CA PHE A 166 -3.09 14.12 -5.46
C PHE A 166 -4.18 13.08 -5.22
N VAL A 167 -4.20 12.55 -4.00
CA VAL A 167 -5.05 11.39 -3.66
C VAL A 167 -5.98 11.75 -2.51
N ASP A 168 -7.26 11.46 -2.70
CA ASP A 168 -8.31 11.66 -1.70
C ASP A 168 -8.62 10.37 -0.93
N THR A 169 -9.65 10.42 -0.09
CA THR A 169 -10.16 9.29 0.69
C THR A 169 -10.29 8.00 -0.13
N ASP A 170 -9.97 6.87 0.48
CA ASP A 170 -10.03 5.53 -0.11
C ASP A 170 -9.12 5.35 -1.34
N GLY A 171 -8.02 6.10 -1.42
CA GLY A 171 -7.06 6.00 -2.53
C GLY A 171 -7.58 6.56 -3.85
N LEU A 172 -8.56 7.46 -3.82
CA LEU A 172 -9.11 8.07 -5.03
C LEU A 172 -8.09 9.04 -5.66
N LEU A 173 -7.54 8.66 -6.82
CA LEU A 173 -6.65 9.54 -7.60
C LEU A 173 -7.46 10.69 -8.21
N LEU A 174 -7.28 11.92 -7.71
CA LEU A 174 -7.97 13.10 -8.23
C LEU A 174 -7.26 13.72 -9.42
N SER A 175 -5.94 13.86 -9.32
CA SER A 175 -5.10 14.45 -10.37
C SER A 175 -3.64 14.10 -10.15
N TRP A 176 -2.81 14.36 -11.16
CA TRP A 176 -1.37 14.18 -11.11
C TRP A 176 -0.67 15.16 -12.04
N GLN A 177 0.61 15.41 -11.79
CA GLN A 177 1.46 16.26 -12.61
C GLN A 177 2.88 15.71 -12.70
N PHE A 178 3.60 16.13 -13.74
CA PHE A 178 4.98 15.71 -14.00
C PHE A 178 5.96 16.83 -13.72
N ASP A 179 7.09 16.46 -13.11
CA ASP A 179 8.33 17.21 -13.25
C ASP A 179 9.19 16.54 -14.35
N TYR A 180 9.37 17.27 -15.45
CA TYR A 180 10.05 16.76 -16.63
C TYR A 180 11.57 16.78 -16.48
N ALA A 181 12.23 15.80 -17.08
CA ALA A 181 13.67 15.70 -17.16
C ALA A 181 14.18 16.03 -18.57
N ASP A 182 15.35 16.66 -18.63
CA ASP A 182 16.05 16.91 -19.91
C ASP A 182 16.70 15.64 -20.47
N THR A 183 17.00 14.67 -19.60
CA THR A 183 17.66 13.41 -19.96
C THR A 183 16.92 12.21 -19.40
N LYS A 184 17.16 11.04 -19.97
CA LYS A 184 16.62 9.77 -19.47
C LYS A 184 17.01 9.58 -18.00
N ASN A 185 16.02 9.23 -17.19
CA ASN A 185 16.18 8.72 -15.84
C ASN A 185 15.63 7.28 -15.81
N ASP A 186 16.37 6.35 -15.23
CA ASP A 186 15.95 4.95 -15.15
C ASP A 186 14.95 4.71 -14.00
N HIS A 187 14.79 5.69 -13.11
CA HIS A 187 13.84 5.67 -11.99
C HIS A 187 12.97 6.93 -11.99
N VAL A 188 11.73 6.77 -11.54
CA VAL A 188 10.78 7.89 -11.41
C VAL A 188 10.33 7.97 -9.95
N TRP A 189 10.55 9.13 -9.32
CA TRP A 189 10.04 9.36 -7.98
C TRP A 189 8.51 9.58 -8.03
N ILE A 190 7.76 8.90 -7.17
CA ILE A 190 6.32 9.12 -7.03
C ILE A 190 6.07 9.79 -5.69
N GLU A 191 5.65 11.05 -5.74
CA GLU A 191 5.26 11.82 -4.56
C GLU A 191 3.76 11.69 -4.35
N TRP A 192 3.37 11.06 -3.22
CA TRP A 192 1.98 10.91 -2.83
C TRP A 192 1.54 12.09 -1.96
N THR A 193 0.73 12.98 -2.51
CA THR A 193 0.19 14.15 -1.81
C THR A 193 -1.25 13.86 -1.35
N PRO A 194 -1.48 13.57 -0.04
CA PRO A 194 -2.82 13.26 0.46
C PRO A 194 -3.66 14.53 0.66
N ILE A 195 -4.91 14.49 0.17
CA ILE A 195 -5.92 15.51 0.44
C ILE A 195 -6.57 15.25 1.81
N ASP A 196 -7.03 14.02 2.04
CA ASP A 196 -7.43 13.53 3.35
C ASP A 196 -6.24 12.88 4.06
N LYS A 197 -5.64 13.64 4.99
CA LYS A 197 -4.48 13.18 5.75
C LYS A 197 -4.82 12.10 6.76
N VAL A 198 -6.03 12.12 7.32
CA VAL A 198 -6.40 11.12 8.33
C VAL A 198 -6.59 9.79 7.62
N ASP A 199 -7.30 9.77 6.49
CA ASP A 199 -7.45 8.55 5.68
C ASP A 199 -6.09 8.01 5.21
N PHE A 200 -5.19 8.88 4.74
CA PHE A 200 -3.83 8.50 4.35
C PHE A 200 -3.04 7.82 5.47
N TYR A 201 -3.01 8.39 6.68
CA TYR A 201 -2.32 7.72 7.78
C TYR A 201 -3.06 6.46 8.23
N TYR A 202 -4.38 6.44 8.13
CA TYR A 202 -5.18 5.25 8.43
C TYR A 202 -4.81 4.10 7.49
N SER A 203 -4.62 4.33 6.18
CA SER A 203 -4.20 3.27 5.25
C SER A 203 -2.83 2.68 5.61
N ILE A 204 -1.89 3.54 6.03
CA ILE A 204 -0.56 3.12 6.52
C ILE A 204 -0.70 2.22 7.75
N TYR A 205 -1.52 2.61 8.73
CA TYR A 205 -1.76 1.78 9.92
C TYR A 205 -2.55 0.51 9.60
N HIS A 206 -3.52 0.57 8.70
CA HIS A 206 -4.31 -0.58 8.27
C HIS A 206 -3.43 -1.65 7.59
N ALA A 207 -2.45 -1.22 6.79
CA ALA A 207 -1.47 -2.12 6.18
C ALA A 207 -0.45 -2.68 7.18
N ASN A 208 0.13 -1.81 8.03
CA ASN A 208 1.28 -2.19 8.85
C ASN A 208 0.94 -2.65 10.28
N CYS A 209 -0.22 -2.27 10.79
CA CYS A 209 -0.66 -2.45 12.18
C CYS A 209 -1.97 -3.26 12.28
N ALA A 210 -2.14 -4.26 11.43
CA ALA A 210 -3.37 -5.06 11.29
C ALA A 210 -3.82 -5.86 12.56
N GLY A 211 -3.00 -5.90 13.61
CA GLY A 211 -3.36 -6.45 14.92
C GLY A 211 -4.02 -5.46 15.88
N LEU A 212 -3.93 -4.15 15.62
CA LEU A 212 -4.60 -3.11 16.40
C LEU A 212 -6.10 -3.12 16.15
N SER A 213 -6.87 -2.56 17.09
CA SER A 213 -8.28 -2.30 16.85
C SER A 213 -8.49 -1.18 15.82
N ASP A 214 -9.63 -1.20 15.12
CA ASP A 214 -9.98 -0.19 14.13
C ASP A 214 -9.95 1.24 14.69
N ASN A 215 -10.56 1.42 15.87
CA ASN A 215 -10.55 2.69 16.60
C ASN A 215 -9.13 3.16 16.90
N SER A 216 -8.24 2.26 17.33
CA SER A 216 -6.85 2.63 17.58
C SER A 216 -6.15 3.09 16.31
N MET A 217 -6.37 2.43 15.17
CA MET A 217 -5.77 2.87 13.90
C MET A 217 -6.27 4.27 13.50
N TRP A 218 -7.56 4.58 13.66
CA TRP A 218 -8.10 5.93 13.43
C TRP A 218 -7.55 6.98 14.40
N ASP A 219 -7.38 6.63 15.68
CA ASP A 219 -6.79 7.53 16.68
C ASP A 219 -5.32 7.83 16.38
N LEU A 220 -4.55 6.83 15.94
CA LEU A 220 -3.17 7.00 15.49
C LEU A 220 -3.09 7.85 14.22
N ALA A 221 -3.95 7.59 13.24
CA ALA A 221 -4.00 8.35 12.00
C ALA A 221 -4.34 9.82 12.23
N SER A 222 -5.31 10.08 13.12
CA SER A 222 -5.66 11.42 13.58
C SER A 222 -4.46 12.11 14.25
N ALA A 223 -3.73 11.40 15.12
CA ALA A 223 -2.57 11.95 15.80
C ALA A 223 -1.43 12.31 14.82
N ASP A 224 -1.13 11.44 13.84
CA ASP A 224 -0.09 11.71 12.84
C ASP A 224 -0.46 12.86 11.89
N SER A 225 -1.75 12.99 11.52
CA SER A 225 -2.23 14.15 10.72
C SER A 225 -1.98 15.50 11.40
N VAL A 226 -1.96 15.50 12.74
CA VAL A 226 -1.60 16.66 13.56
C VAL A 226 -0.08 16.77 13.73
N ASP A 227 0.64 15.65 13.93
CA ASP A 227 2.10 15.63 14.05
C ASP A 227 2.81 16.27 12.86
N GLU A 228 2.32 16.00 11.64
CA GLU A 228 2.89 16.55 10.41
C GLU A 228 2.93 18.08 10.41
N GLN A 229 1.99 18.73 11.10
CA GLN A 229 1.98 20.19 11.25
C GLN A 229 3.16 20.72 12.06
N PHE A 230 3.79 19.89 12.91
CA PHE A 230 4.99 20.27 13.67
C PHE A 230 6.27 20.20 12.85
N LYS A 231 6.25 19.52 11.69
CA LYS A 231 7.40 19.38 10.79
C LYS A 231 7.58 20.59 9.85
N LYS A 232 6.63 21.52 9.82
CA LYS A 232 6.72 22.75 9.02
C LYS A 232 7.63 23.78 9.73
N ASP A 233 8.72 24.15 9.07
CA ASP A 233 9.80 25.02 9.56
C ASP A 233 9.41 26.49 9.78
N ASP A 234 8.17 26.90 9.52
CA ASP A 234 7.74 28.30 9.61
C ASP A 234 7.48 28.80 11.05
N GLY A 235 7.64 27.91 12.04
CA GLY A 235 7.53 28.23 13.47
C GLY A 235 6.10 28.54 13.93
N ARG A 236 5.09 28.48 13.05
CA ARG A 236 3.70 28.73 13.41
C ARG A 236 3.06 27.45 13.91
N LYS A 237 3.11 27.26 15.23
CA LYS A 237 2.35 26.19 15.89
C LYS A 237 0.87 26.49 15.84
N THR A 238 0.14 25.77 14.98
CA THR A 238 -1.32 25.79 14.92
C THR A 238 -1.96 24.91 16.00
N VAL A 239 -1.21 23.97 16.59
CA VAL A 239 -1.72 22.97 17.54
C VAL A 239 -0.72 22.70 18.68
N SER A 240 -1.22 22.19 19.82
CA SER A 240 -0.41 21.79 20.98
C SER A 240 0.01 20.32 20.90
N TYR A 241 1.20 19.98 21.39
CA TYR A 241 1.67 18.58 21.53
C TYR A 241 0.74 17.72 22.39
N ASN A 242 -0.07 18.33 23.26
CA ASN A 242 -1.00 17.62 24.12
C ASN A 242 -1.94 16.69 23.34
N MET A 243 -2.47 17.13 22.20
CA MET A 243 -3.49 16.39 21.46
C MET A 243 -2.94 15.06 20.93
N PRO A 244 -1.93 15.05 20.04
CA PRO A 244 -1.37 13.79 19.54
C PRO A 244 -0.73 12.95 20.66
N TYR A 245 -0.08 13.58 21.65
CA TYR A 245 0.47 12.84 22.80
C TYR A 245 -0.61 12.07 23.56
N LYS A 246 -1.78 12.67 23.82
CA LYS A 246 -2.90 11.98 24.48
C LYS A 246 -3.42 10.82 23.66
N GLN A 247 -3.58 11.01 22.35
CA GLN A 247 -4.08 9.97 21.46
C GLN A 247 -3.13 8.78 21.41
N TYR A 248 -1.84 9.00 21.16
CA TYR A 248 -0.84 7.93 21.19
C TYR A 248 -0.83 7.17 22.52
N CYS A 249 -0.85 7.89 23.65
CA CYS A 249 -0.92 7.24 24.97
C CYS A 249 -2.24 6.49 25.18
N GLY A 250 -3.37 7.01 24.71
CA GLY A 250 -4.65 6.32 24.76
C GLY A 250 -4.61 4.97 24.05
N VAL A 251 -4.06 4.96 22.84
CA VAL A 251 -3.88 3.74 22.04
C VAL A 251 -2.93 2.76 22.73
N ILE A 252 -1.77 3.22 23.21
CA ILE A 252 -0.83 2.35 23.97
C ILE A 252 -1.54 1.69 25.15
N GLU A 253 -2.32 2.46 25.92
CA GLU A 253 -3.00 1.94 27.10
C GLU A 253 -4.09 0.93 26.73
N GLN A 254 -4.90 1.22 25.72
CA GLN A 254 -5.94 0.31 25.24
C GLN A 254 -5.33 -1.01 24.73
N GLU A 255 -4.38 -0.92 23.81
CA GLU A 255 -3.86 -2.07 23.08
C GLU A 255 -3.01 -2.98 23.99
N ILE A 256 -2.30 -2.42 24.97
CA ILE A 256 -1.58 -3.22 25.97
C ILE A 256 -2.54 -3.92 26.93
N ASN A 257 -3.66 -3.28 27.30
CA ASN A 257 -4.70 -3.97 28.06
C ASN A 257 -5.28 -5.15 27.29
N GLU A 258 -5.48 -5.02 25.97
CA GLU A 258 -5.89 -6.14 25.13
C GLU A 258 -4.84 -7.26 25.09
N ILE A 259 -3.54 -6.91 24.97
CA ILE A 259 -2.44 -7.90 25.06
C ILE A 259 -2.47 -8.65 26.40
N ILE A 260 -2.73 -7.96 27.52
CA ILE A 260 -2.87 -8.60 28.83
C ILE A 260 -4.02 -9.63 28.81
N GLN A 261 -5.14 -9.29 28.18
CA GLN A 261 -6.28 -10.20 28.06
C GLN A 261 -5.98 -11.41 27.16
N LEU A 262 -5.19 -11.23 26.10
CA LEU A 262 -4.80 -12.29 25.18
C LEU A 262 -3.69 -13.21 25.74
N SER A 263 -2.81 -12.69 26.59
CA SER A 263 -1.66 -13.43 27.13
C SER A 263 -2.07 -14.62 28.00
N ASP A 264 -1.30 -15.71 28.06
CA ASP A 264 -1.60 -16.87 28.92
C ASP A 264 -1.15 -16.63 30.38
N ILE A 265 -1.88 -15.76 31.09
CA ILE A 265 -1.55 -15.33 32.45
C ILE A 265 -2.69 -15.74 33.40
N LYS A 266 -2.32 -16.26 34.58
CA LYS A 266 -3.28 -16.55 35.67
C LYS A 266 -3.69 -15.24 36.37
N ASN A 267 -4.96 -15.14 36.77
CA ASN A 267 -5.53 -13.96 37.46
C ASN A 267 -5.47 -12.66 36.63
N LYS A 268 -5.93 -12.71 35.38
CA LYS A 268 -6.07 -11.50 34.55
C LYS A 268 -6.99 -10.48 35.22
N PRO A 269 -6.67 -9.18 35.12
CA PRO A 269 -7.59 -8.12 35.54
C PRO A 269 -8.91 -8.25 34.79
N THR A 270 -10.03 -8.07 35.50
CA THR A 270 -11.37 -8.04 34.90
C THR A 270 -11.77 -6.66 34.38
N LYS A 271 -11.00 -5.63 34.76
CA LYS A 271 -11.20 -4.24 34.36
C LYS A 271 -9.97 -3.73 33.63
N HIS A 272 -10.19 -2.73 32.79
CA HIS A 272 -9.14 -1.94 32.16
C HIS A 272 -8.21 -1.34 33.23
N LEU A 273 -6.91 -1.60 33.10
CA LEU A 273 -5.88 -1.04 33.97
C LEU A 273 -5.45 0.33 33.45
N MET A 274 -5.43 1.32 34.34
CA MET A 274 -4.82 2.61 34.07
C MET A 274 -3.30 2.46 33.96
N TRP A 275 -2.63 3.38 33.25
CA TRP A 275 -1.19 3.31 32.94
C TRP A 275 -0.27 2.80 34.06
N TYR A 276 -0.45 3.29 35.30
CA TYR A 276 0.40 2.87 36.42
C TYR A 276 0.24 1.38 36.74
N ASP A 277 -1.00 0.91 36.89
CA ASP A 277 -1.28 -0.49 37.19
C ASP A 277 -0.92 -1.38 35.99
N MET A 278 -1.19 -0.89 34.77
CA MET A 278 -0.86 -1.57 33.53
C MET A 278 0.65 -1.83 33.40
N LYS A 279 1.50 -0.81 33.60
CA LYS A 279 2.96 -0.98 33.46
C LYS A 279 3.55 -1.89 34.53
N GLU A 280 3.04 -1.85 35.77
CA GLU A 280 3.51 -2.74 36.81
C GLU A 280 3.03 -4.17 36.55
N PHE A 281 1.79 -4.37 36.09
CA PHE A 281 1.28 -5.70 35.74
C PHE A 281 2.08 -6.36 34.62
N VAL A 282 2.39 -5.61 33.55
CA VAL A 282 3.24 -6.06 32.43
C VAL A 282 4.61 -6.53 32.94
N LYS A 283 5.22 -5.75 33.83
CA LYS A 283 6.54 -6.03 34.41
C LYS A 283 6.52 -7.25 35.34
N GLU A 284 5.57 -7.33 36.26
CA GLU A 284 5.45 -8.41 37.23
C GLU A 284 5.19 -9.77 36.57
N ASN A 285 4.33 -9.78 35.55
CA ASN A 285 3.98 -11.00 34.81
C ASN A 285 4.92 -11.29 33.64
N LYS A 286 5.96 -10.45 33.44
CA LYS A 286 6.98 -10.61 32.39
C LYS A 286 6.37 -10.82 31.01
N ILE A 287 5.35 -10.02 30.67
CA ILE A 287 4.69 -10.09 29.37
C ILE A 287 5.73 -9.82 28.29
N GLN A 288 5.87 -10.75 27.36
CA GLN A 288 6.80 -10.65 26.25
C GLN A 288 6.11 -9.95 25.08
N PHE A 289 6.81 -8.99 24.49
CA PHE A 289 6.45 -8.37 23.23
C PHE A 289 7.38 -8.93 22.15
N VAL A 290 6.96 -8.85 20.89
CA VAL A 290 7.87 -9.08 19.76
C VAL A 290 9.12 -8.20 19.94
N GLU A 291 10.30 -8.77 19.70
CA GLU A 291 11.55 -8.05 19.89
C GLU A 291 11.63 -6.83 18.97
N GLY A 292 12.07 -5.70 19.53
CA GLY A 292 12.26 -4.44 18.82
C GLY A 292 13.56 -3.76 19.25
N THR A 293 13.78 -2.54 18.75
CA THR A 293 15.01 -1.78 19.01
C THR A 293 15.04 -1.11 20.39
N PHE A 294 13.99 -1.24 21.19
CA PHE A 294 13.87 -0.68 22.54
C PHE A 294 13.20 -1.64 23.53
N SER A 295 13.38 -1.34 24.82
CA SER A 295 12.68 -2.06 25.90
C SER A 295 11.29 -1.49 26.14
N PHE A 296 10.25 -2.30 25.96
CA PHE A 296 8.86 -1.94 26.26
C PHE A 296 8.65 -1.47 27.69
N ASN A 297 9.22 -2.19 28.66
CA ASN A 297 9.15 -1.80 30.06
C ASN A 297 9.75 -0.40 30.30
N LYS A 298 10.88 -0.09 29.64
CA LYS A 298 11.48 1.25 29.74
C LYS A 298 10.58 2.30 29.10
N MET A 299 10.03 2.04 27.92
CA MET A 299 9.10 2.95 27.24
C MET A 299 7.88 3.28 28.12
N LEU A 300 7.24 2.27 28.72
CA LEU A 300 6.10 2.48 29.61
C LEU A 300 6.43 3.34 30.83
N GLN A 301 7.64 3.21 31.38
CA GLN A 301 8.11 4.04 32.50
C GLN A 301 8.44 5.47 32.04
N ASP A 302 9.15 5.62 30.92
CA ASP A 302 9.54 6.92 30.36
C ASP A 302 8.32 7.79 30.01
N LEU A 303 7.23 7.17 29.53
CA LEU A 303 6.01 7.87 29.10
C LEU A 303 4.97 8.06 30.23
N TYR A 304 5.09 7.37 31.37
CA TYR A 304 4.11 7.41 32.46
C TYR A 304 3.89 8.82 33.03
N TRP A 305 4.96 9.48 33.46
CA TRP A 305 4.83 10.79 34.11
C TRP A 305 4.24 11.83 33.15
N PRO A 306 4.76 12.02 31.92
CA PRO A 306 4.16 12.98 30.99
C PRO A 306 2.72 12.62 30.58
N ARG A 307 2.38 11.32 30.45
CA ARG A 307 0.98 10.90 30.24
C ARG A 307 0.08 11.36 31.37
N ASN A 308 0.51 11.20 32.62
CA ASN A 308 -0.27 11.62 33.78
C ASN A 308 -0.49 13.14 33.82
N LEU A 309 0.54 13.93 33.54
CA LEU A 309 0.43 15.38 33.40
C LEU A 309 -0.63 15.75 32.35
N SER A 310 -0.52 15.14 31.17
CA SER A 310 -1.43 15.39 30.06
C SER A 310 -2.89 15.12 30.44
N SER A 311 -3.15 13.99 31.11
CA SER A 311 -4.49 13.62 31.61
C SER A 311 -5.07 14.66 32.58
N HIS A 312 -4.24 15.35 33.35
CA HIS A 312 -4.64 16.43 34.26
C HIS A 312 -4.69 17.82 33.60
N GLY A 313 -4.51 17.89 32.28
CA GLY A 313 -4.61 19.15 31.52
C GLY A 313 -3.32 19.96 31.48
N GLU A 314 -2.22 19.45 32.04
CA GLU A 314 -0.92 20.11 31.97
C GLU A 314 -0.31 20.04 30.56
N LYS A 315 0.55 21.02 30.25
CA LYS A 315 1.13 21.17 28.91
C LYS A 315 2.30 20.21 28.70
N ILE A 316 2.25 19.47 27.60
CA ILE A 316 3.34 18.62 27.12
C ILE A 316 4.40 19.49 26.43
N THR A 317 5.64 19.33 26.87
CA THR A 317 6.81 19.99 26.28
C THR A 317 7.27 19.29 25.02
N LYS A 318 8.00 20.00 24.15
CA LYS A 318 8.61 19.43 22.94
C LYS A 318 9.48 18.21 23.26
N LYS A 319 10.31 18.30 24.30
CA LYS A 319 11.20 17.20 24.73
C LYS A 319 10.42 15.95 25.17
N GLN A 320 9.31 16.12 25.87
CA GLN A 320 8.45 14.98 26.26
C GLN A 320 7.77 14.36 25.03
N TYR A 321 7.33 15.19 24.09
CA TYR A 321 6.73 14.72 22.85
C TYR A 321 7.74 13.97 21.98
N GLU A 322 8.92 14.55 21.74
CA GLU A 322 10.02 13.93 20.97
C GLU A 322 10.44 12.58 21.55
N LYS A 323 10.34 12.41 22.87
CA LYS A 323 10.61 11.13 23.51
C LYS A 323 9.59 10.06 23.10
N LEU A 324 8.30 10.39 23.04
CA LEU A 324 7.27 9.48 22.51
C LEU A 324 7.48 9.24 21.01
N ALA A 325 7.68 10.30 20.24
CA ALA A 325 7.93 10.21 18.80
C ALA A 325 9.11 9.28 18.50
N SER A 326 10.18 9.32 19.30
CA SER A 326 11.32 8.42 19.13
C SER A 326 10.98 6.94 19.28
N TYR A 327 9.97 6.58 20.09
CA TYR A 327 9.48 5.20 20.17
C TYR A 327 8.57 4.85 19.00
N ARG A 328 7.70 5.78 18.58
CA ARG A 328 6.88 5.61 17.38
C ARG A 328 7.74 5.35 16.16
N ASP A 329 8.77 6.18 15.95
CA ASP A 329 9.71 6.07 14.83
C ASP A 329 10.56 4.78 14.92
N GLN A 330 10.59 4.13 16.08
CA GLN A 330 11.17 2.79 16.31
C GLN A 330 10.12 1.67 16.21
N GLN A 331 9.03 1.90 15.48
CA GLN A 331 7.98 0.93 15.17
C GLN A 331 7.15 0.47 16.39
N LEU A 332 6.92 1.37 17.36
CA LEU A 332 6.16 1.06 18.58
C LEU A 332 4.81 0.39 18.29
N PHE A 333 4.03 0.94 17.36
CA PHE A 333 2.66 0.50 17.11
C PHE A 333 2.61 -0.80 16.31
N GLU A 334 3.55 -0.98 15.39
CA GLU A 334 3.77 -2.22 14.66
C GLU A 334 4.14 -3.35 15.62
N ILE A 335 5.06 -3.12 16.55
CA ILE A 335 5.44 -4.15 17.52
C ILE A 335 4.26 -4.54 18.44
N ILE A 336 3.43 -3.57 18.86
CA ILE A 336 2.19 -3.86 19.60
C ILE A 336 1.24 -4.71 18.74
N SER A 337 1.02 -4.30 17.50
CA SER A 337 0.20 -5.02 16.51
C SER A 337 0.67 -6.47 16.33
N TRP A 338 1.94 -6.67 16.02
CA TRP A 338 2.53 -7.98 15.77
C TRP A 338 2.47 -8.88 16.99
N THR A 339 2.67 -8.32 18.19
CA THR A 339 2.50 -9.04 19.46
C THR A 339 1.07 -9.59 19.60
N LYS A 340 0.05 -8.78 19.29
CA LYS A 340 -1.35 -9.24 19.31
C LYS A 340 -1.61 -10.34 18.30
N LEU A 341 -1.13 -10.18 17.06
CA LEU A 341 -1.29 -11.19 16.00
C LEU A 341 -0.62 -12.52 16.38
N GLN A 342 0.59 -12.47 16.97
CA GLN A 342 1.29 -13.64 17.46
C GLN A 342 0.51 -14.37 18.57
N LEU A 343 -0.04 -13.64 19.54
CA LEU A 343 -0.87 -14.21 20.61
C LEU A 343 -2.16 -14.83 20.08
N LEU A 344 -2.71 -14.29 19.00
CA LEU A 344 -3.90 -14.82 18.31
C LEU A 344 -3.59 -15.98 17.36
N GLY A 345 -2.31 -16.26 17.07
CA GLY A 345 -1.90 -17.22 16.06
C GLY A 345 -2.33 -16.83 14.64
N LYS A 346 -2.43 -15.54 14.33
CA LYS A 346 -2.85 -15.01 13.01
C LYS A 346 -1.66 -14.52 12.20
N LYS A 347 -1.69 -14.78 10.89
CA LYS A 347 -0.74 -14.30 9.88
C LYS A 347 -1.50 -13.92 8.60
N PHE A 348 -0.89 -13.04 7.79
CA PHE A 348 -1.43 -12.60 6.50
C PHE A 348 -0.75 -13.26 5.29
N GLU A 349 0.39 -13.94 5.49
CA GLU A 349 1.16 -14.62 4.44
C GLU A 349 1.32 -13.81 3.13
N PRO A 350 1.77 -12.54 3.18
CA PRO A 350 1.95 -11.76 1.95
C PRO A 350 3.15 -12.25 1.13
N ILE A 351 4.08 -12.98 1.75
CA ILE A 351 5.32 -13.47 1.15
C ILE A 351 5.03 -14.69 0.27
N LEU A 352 5.62 -14.71 -0.93
CA LEU A 352 5.66 -15.89 -1.77
C LEU A 352 6.26 -17.09 -1.00
N PRO A 353 5.68 -18.30 -1.08
CA PRO A 353 6.38 -19.47 -0.57
C PRO A 353 7.77 -19.55 -1.23
N ASP A 354 8.81 -19.76 -0.41
CA ASP A 354 10.17 -19.95 -0.89
C ASP A 354 10.18 -21.12 -1.90
N ASN A 355 10.32 -20.76 -3.19
CA ASN A 355 10.40 -21.61 -4.38
C ASN A 355 9.06 -22.10 -4.97
N ALA A 356 8.77 -21.62 -6.19
CA ALA A 356 8.09 -22.38 -7.24
C ALA A 356 8.96 -22.37 -8.51
#